data_AF-A0A920P9Z4-F1
#
_entry.id   AF-A0A920P9Z4-F1
#
_cell.length_a   1.000
_cell.length_b   1.000
_cell.length_c   1.000
_cell.angle_alpha   90.00
_cell.angle_beta   90.00
_cell.angle_gamma   90.00
#
_symmetry.space_group_name_H-M   'P 1'
#
loop_
_entity.id
_entity.type
_entity.pdbx_description
1 polymer ?
#
loop_
_entity_poly.entity_id
_entity_poly.type
_entity_poly.pdbx_seq_one_letter_code
_entity_poly.pdbx_strand_id
1 'polypeptide(L)' 'MALELEYDRSLYGKEHEAGPFEVTEDMIISFNQSISQMGACYNDRDAAVEAG' A
#
# COMPACT_ATOMS: atom_id res chain seq x y z
N MET A 1 13.83 -29.94 20.40
CA MET A 1 12.58 -29.34 20.91
C MET A 1 11.97 -28.58 19.75
N ALA A 2 10.84 -29.04 19.21
CA ALA A 2 10.12 -28.31 18.16
C ALA A 2 9.39 -27.14 18.82
N LEU A 3 9.55 -25.93 18.27
CA LEU A 3 8.68 -24.80 18.62
C LEU A 3 7.36 -25.06 17.90
N GLU A 4 6.41 -25.70 18.57
CA GLU A 4 5.04 -25.80 18.07
C GLU A 4 4.43 -24.41 18.15
N LEU A 5 4.28 -23.75 17.00
CA LEU A 5 3.58 -22.47 16.90
C LEU A 5 2.09 -22.71 17.13
N GLU A 6 1.57 -22.27 18.28
CA GLU A 6 0.13 -22.29 18.54
C GLU A 6 -0.56 -21.30 17.61
N TYR A 7 -1.49 -21.80 16.79
CA TYR A 7 -2.19 -20.98 15.81
C TYR A 7 -3.36 -20.23 16.44
N ASP A 8 -3.22 -18.90 16.58
CA ASP A 8 -4.28 -18.04 17.11
C ASP A 8 -5.47 -17.94 16.13
N ARG A 9 -6.65 -18.35 16.60
CA ARG A 9 -7.93 -18.29 15.87
C ARG A 9 -8.87 -17.21 16.41
N SER A 10 -8.39 -16.31 17.26
CA SER A 10 -9.18 -15.24 17.89
C SER A 10 -9.86 -14.29 16.88
N LEU A 11 -9.35 -14.25 15.65
CA LEU A 11 -9.87 -13.46 14.53
C LEU A 11 -10.73 -14.28 13.55
N TYR A 12 -10.90 -15.59 13.76
CA TYR A 12 -11.70 -16.43 12.88
C TYR A 12 -13.17 -15.99 12.88
N GLY A 13 -13.69 -15.65 11.70
CA GLY A 13 -15.07 -15.21 11.52
C GLY A 13 -15.33 -13.75 11.92
N LYS A 14 -14.29 -12.96 12.24
CA LYS A 14 -14.42 -11.52 12.45
C LYS A 14 -14.13 -10.79 11.13
N GLU A 15 -15.04 -9.92 10.72
CA GLU A 15 -14.76 -9.01 9.61
C GLU A 15 -13.64 -8.04 10.00
N HIS A 16 -12.74 -7.78 9.07
CA HIS A 16 -11.70 -6.78 9.26
C HIS A 16 -12.30 -5.40 9.04
N GLU A 17 -12.39 -4.62 10.12
CA GLU A 17 -12.73 -3.20 10.07
C GLU A 17 -11.54 -2.39 9.54
N ALA A 18 -11.10 -2.67 8.31
CA ALA A 18 -10.16 -1.80 7.62
C ALA A 18 -10.94 -0.57 7.12
N GLY A 19 -10.65 0.59 7.72
CA GLY A 19 -11.28 1.86 7.34
C GLY A 19 -10.70 2.47 6.06
N PRO A 20 -11.21 3.62 5.61
CA PRO A 20 -10.58 4.38 4.53
C PRO A 20 -9.18 4.80 4.96
N PHE A 21 -8.20 4.54 4.11
CA PHE A 21 -6.82 4.99 4.29
C PHE A 21 -6.61 6.25 3.46
N GLU A 22 -6.07 7.28 4.09
CA GLU A 22 -5.64 8.48 3.38
C GLU A 22 -4.48 8.12 2.44
N VAL A 23 -4.54 8.63 1.21
CA VAL A 23 -3.48 8.47 0.21
C VAL A 23 -2.91 9.85 -0.07
N THR A 24 -1.64 10.04 0.25
CA THR A 24 -0.92 11.30 0.01
C THR A 24 -0.02 11.20 -1.22
N GLU A 25 0.35 12.35 -1.77
CA GLU A 25 1.29 12.47 -2.90
C GLU A 25 2.63 11.79 -2.60
N ASP A 26 3.19 12.04 -1.42
CA ASP A 26 4.45 11.43 -0.96
C ASP A 26 4.39 9.90 -0.92
N MET A 27 3.24 9.33 -0.51
CA MET A 27 3.05 7.87 -0.50
C MET A 27 3.08 7.29 -1.91
N ILE A 28 2.42 7.96 -2.85
CA ILE A 28 2.36 7.53 -4.26
C ILE A 28 3.77 7.57 -4.86
N ILE A 29 4.48 8.70 -4.73
CA ILE A 29 5.83 8.87 -5.27
C ILE A 29 6.79 7.83 -4.65
N SER A 30 6.76 7.67 -3.32
CA SER A 30 7.62 6.71 -2.62
C SER A 30 7.35 5.27 -3.06
N PHE A 31 6.07 4.91 -3.24
CA PHE A 31 5.68 3.59 -3.73
C PHE A 31 6.22 3.35 -5.15
N ASN A 32 6.04 4.30 -6.06
CA ASN A 32 6.50 4.19 -7.45
C ASN A 32 8.02 4.04 -7.53
N GLN A 33 8.77 4.79 -6.73
CA GLN A 33 10.22 4.63 -6.62
C GLN A 33 10.62 3.24 -6.12
N SER A 34 9.90 2.68 -5.13
CA SER A 34 10.21 1.36 -4.56
C SER A 34 10.09 0.21 -5.57
N ILE A 35 9.20 0.34 -6.55
CA ILE A 35 8.98 -0.64 -7.62
C ILE A 35 9.70 -0.28 -8.93
N SER A 36 10.55 0.76 -8.90
CA SER A 36 11.25 1.28 -10.08
C SER A 36 10.32 1.74 -11.21
N GLN A 37 9.13 2.26 -10.89
CA GLN A 37 8.25 2.89 -11.87
C GLN A 37 8.76 4.31 -12.16
N MET A 38 9.26 4.52 -13.38
CA MET A 38 9.93 5.76 -13.81
C MET A 38 9.06 6.69 -14.67
N GLY A 39 7.82 6.32 -14.97
CA GLY A 39 6.90 7.14 -15.75
C GLY A 39 6.64 8.49 -15.07
N ALA A 40 6.77 9.59 -15.83
CA ALA A 40 6.60 10.95 -15.30
C ALA A 40 5.20 11.17 -14.71
N CYS A 41 4.15 10.64 -15.33
CA CYS A 41 2.77 10.73 -14.83
C CYS A 41 2.54 10.07 -13.46
N TYR A 42 3.48 9.24 -12.98
CA TYR A 42 3.39 8.57 -11.68
C TYR A 42 4.26 9.25 -10.62
N ASN A 43 5.19 10.12 -11.01
CA ASN A 43 6.20 10.69 -10.12
C ASN A 43 6.21 12.23 -10.12
N ASP A 44 5.50 12.85 -11.05
CA ASP A 44 5.38 14.30 -11.18
C ASP A 44 3.91 14.68 -11.36
N ARG A 45 3.48 15.65 -10.56
CA ARG A 45 2.09 16.09 -10.51
C ARG A 45 1.65 16.78 -11.79
N ASP A 46 2.50 17.62 -12.36
CA ASP A 46 2.15 18.39 -13.56
C ASP A 46 2.03 17.45 -14.76
N ALA A 47 2.97 16.50 -14.90
CA ALA A 47 2.92 15.45 -15.91
C ALA A 47 1.69 14.52 -15.74
N ALA A 48 1.22 14.31 -14.51
CA ALA A 48 -0.02 13.56 -14.27
C ALA A 48 -1.24 14.34 -14.77
N VAL A 49 -1.34 15.64 -14.44
CA VAL A 49 -2.44 16.51 -14.88
C VAL A 49 -2.48 16.67 -16.40
N GLU A 50 -1.32 16.74 -17.06
CA GLU A 50 -1.24 16.76 -18.52
C GLU A 50 -1.71 15.45 -19.18
N ALA A 51 -1.62 14.33 -18.46
CA ALA A 51 -2.02 13.02 -18.97
C ALA A 51 -3.54 12.74 -18.87
N GLY A 52 -4.28 13.48 -18.03
CA GLY A 52 -5.74 13.41 -17.89
C GLY A 52 -6.21 13.07 -16.48
#